data_AF-A0A6J6RCL0-F1
#
_entry.id   AF-A0A6J6RCL0-F1
#
_cell.length_a   1.000
_cell.length_b   1.000
_cell.length_c   1.000
_cell.angle_alpha   90.00
_cell.angle_beta   90.00
_cell.angle_gamma   90.00
#
_symmetry.space_group_name_H-M   'P 1'
#
loop_
_entity.id
_entity.type
_entity.pdbx_description
1 polymer ?
#
loop_
_entity_poly.entity_id
_entity_poly.type
_entity_poly.pdbx_seq_one_letter_code
_entity_poly.pdbx_strand_id
1 'polypeptide(L)'
;MHRAPWPDASELRDAAADGNPLAYAMGAEVLSAARRAKTEAKRSLKWAVDAIDVADTAPRTEAFQSVLDDVREAANATSVSVTVGTEASVNVTLAADPDAV
;
A
#
# COMPACT_ATOMS: atom_id res chain seq x y z
N MET A 1 26.28 27.19 -0.19
CA MET A 1 25.32 27.62 -1.22
C MET A 1 25.60 26.83 -2.49
N HIS A 2 24.78 25.83 -2.80
CA HIS A 2 24.82 25.22 -4.13
C HIS A 2 24.31 26.28 -5.12
N ARG A 3 25.21 26.76 -6.01
CA ARG A 3 24.91 27.83 -6.99
C ARG A 3 24.28 27.30 -8.28
N ALA A 4 24.05 25.99 -8.36
CA ALA A 4 23.33 25.41 -9.48
C ALA A 4 21.89 25.91 -9.48
N PRO A 5 21.33 26.23 -10.66
CA PRO A 5 19.91 26.53 -10.75
C PRO A 5 19.09 25.36 -10.20
N TRP A 6 18.00 25.68 -9.53
CA TRP A 6 17.02 24.68 -9.12
C TRP A 6 16.45 23.98 -10.37
N PRO A 7 16.18 22.66 -10.33
CA PRO A 7 15.63 21.95 -11.49
C PRO A 7 14.30 22.54 -11.96
N ASP A 8 14.05 22.52 -13.26
CA ASP A 8 12.73 22.87 -13.79
C ASP A 8 11.73 21.75 -13.50
N ALA A 9 10.50 22.12 -13.13
CA ALA A 9 9.46 21.15 -12.85
C ALA A 9 8.98 20.39 -14.09
N SER A 10 9.27 20.86 -15.31
CA SER A 10 8.95 20.16 -16.56
C SER A 10 9.64 18.80 -16.62
N GLU A 11 10.93 18.73 -16.24
CA GLU A 11 11.72 17.50 -16.27
C GLU A 11 11.10 16.42 -15.37
N LEU A 12 10.56 16.82 -14.22
CA LEU A 12 9.88 15.92 -13.30
C LEU A 12 8.47 15.53 -13.76
N ARG A 13 7.72 16.45 -14.38
CA ARG A 13 6.38 16.15 -14.91
C ARG A 13 6.45 15.17 -16.09
N ASP A 14 7.42 15.37 -16.98
CA ASP A 14 7.63 14.48 -18.14
C ASP A 14 8.05 13.08 -17.68
N ALA A 15 8.91 12.99 -16.66
CA ALA A 15 9.34 11.72 -16.08
C ALA A 15 8.25 11.03 -15.25
N ALA A 16 7.41 11.79 -14.54
CA ALA A 16 6.35 11.24 -13.70
C ALA A 16 5.14 10.75 -14.51
N ALA A 17 4.92 11.31 -15.70
CA ALA A 17 3.65 11.21 -16.43
C ALA A 17 2.43 11.54 -15.52
N ASP A 18 1.21 11.24 -16.00
CA ASP A 18 0.01 11.24 -15.16
C ASP A 18 -0.12 9.87 -14.48
N GLY A 19 0.49 9.71 -13.31
CA GLY A 19 0.35 8.50 -12.49
C GLY A 19 -1.12 8.14 -12.23
N ASN A 20 -1.44 6.84 -12.13
CA ASN A 20 -2.83 6.40 -12.03
C ASN A 20 -3.46 6.76 -10.67
N PRO A 21 -4.46 7.66 -10.62
CA PRO A 21 -5.07 8.08 -9.35
C PRO A 21 -5.77 6.94 -8.60
N LEU A 22 -6.26 5.92 -9.32
CA LEU A 22 -6.90 4.75 -8.71
C LEU A 22 -5.88 3.88 -7.96
N ALA A 23 -4.67 3.73 -8.52
CA ALA A 23 -3.59 2.99 -7.88
C ALA A 23 -3.17 3.67 -6.57
N TYR A 24 -3.04 5.01 -6.60
CA TYR A 24 -2.73 5.79 -5.40
C TYR A 24 -3.84 5.68 -4.34
N ALA A 25 -5.10 5.88 -4.71
CA ALA A 25 -6.22 5.84 -3.78
C ALA A 25 -6.33 4.47 -3.10
N MET A 26 -6.29 3.39 -3.89
CA MET A 26 -6.38 2.02 -3.36
C MET A 26 -5.15 1.67 -2.50
N GLY A 27 -3.94 2.06 -2.91
CA GLY A 27 -2.72 1.91 -2.11
C GLY A 27 -2.80 2.62 -0.75
N ALA A 28 -3.29 3.85 -0.73
CA ALA A 28 -3.45 4.62 0.51
C ALA A 28 -4.48 3.98 1.45
N GLU A 29 -5.59 3.47 0.93
CA GLU A 29 -6.62 2.78 1.70
C GLU A 29 -6.10 1.47 2.32
N VAL A 30 -5.43 0.63 1.53
CA VAL A 30 -4.87 -0.65 2.01
C VAL A 30 -3.81 -0.41 3.09
N LEU A 31 -2.89 0.54 2.88
CA LEU A 31 -1.88 0.88 3.90
C LEU A 31 -2.51 1.46 5.17
N SER A 32 -3.58 2.23 5.04
CA SER A 32 -4.31 2.76 6.20
C SER A 32 -4.98 1.63 7.00
N ALA A 33 -5.59 0.65 6.32
CA ALA A 33 -6.15 -0.54 6.96
C ALA A 33 -5.07 -1.37 7.68
N ALA A 34 -3.91 -1.60 7.05
CA ALA A 34 -2.80 -2.32 7.66
C ALA A 34 -2.26 -1.61 8.92
N ARG A 35 -2.05 -0.29 8.86
CA ARG A 35 -1.59 0.50 10.02
C ARG A 35 -2.61 0.49 11.15
N ARG A 36 -3.91 0.56 10.81
CA ARG A 36 -5.00 0.47 11.78
C ARG A 36 -4.99 -0.86 12.51
N ALA A 37 -4.95 -1.99 11.79
CA ALA A 37 -4.90 -3.32 12.38
C ALA A 37 -3.71 -3.47 13.35
N LYS A 38 -2.51 -3.00 12.96
CA LYS A 38 -1.33 -3.01 13.85
C LYS A 38 -1.55 -2.19 15.11
N THR A 39 -2.10 -0.98 14.97
CA THR A 39 -2.33 -0.07 16.09
C THR A 39 -3.39 -0.62 17.06
N GLU A 40 -4.48 -1.17 16.54
CA GLU A 40 -5.54 -1.80 17.34
C GLU A 40 -5.01 -3.03 18.12
N ALA A 41 -4.10 -3.79 17.51
CA ALA A 41 -3.38 -4.88 18.17
C ALA A 41 -2.22 -4.41 19.09
N LYS A 42 -2.05 -3.10 19.29
CA LYS A 42 -0.96 -2.48 20.07
C LYS A 42 0.44 -2.91 19.60
N ARG A 43 0.59 -3.17 18.31
CA ARG A 43 1.86 -3.53 17.68
C ARG A 43 2.53 -2.32 17.08
N SER A 44 3.86 -2.40 16.96
CA SER A 44 4.63 -1.37 16.26
C SER A 44 4.25 -1.31 14.78
N LEU A 45 4.45 -0.18 14.12
CA LEU A 45 4.22 -0.07 12.67
C LEU A 45 5.16 -0.98 11.84
N LYS A 46 6.31 -1.35 12.40
CA LYS A 46 7.26 -2.31 11.81
C LYS A 46 6.82 -3.77 11.95
N TRP A 47 5.78 -4.06 12.73
CA TRP A 47 5.30 -5.41 12.93
C TRP A 47 4.93 -6.08 11.60
N ALA A 48 5.26 -7.35 11.45
CA ALA A 48 5.00 -8.10 10.23
C ALA A 48 3.50 -8.39 10.06
N VAL A 49 3.06 -8.41 8.80
CA VAL A 49 1.71 -8.79 8.37
C VAL A 49 1.84 -10.09 7.60
N ASP A 50 1.07 -11.11 7.94
CA ASP A 50 1.13 -12.40 7.24
C ASP A 50 0.40 -12.32 5.90
N ALA A 51 -0.80 -11.75 5.91
CA ALA A 51 -1.64 -11.63 4.72
C ALA A 51 -2.47 -10.34 4.72
N ILE A 52 -2.62 -9.78 3.53
CA ILE A 52 -3.59 -8.73 3.22
C ILE A 52 -4.45 -9.24 2.07
N ASP A 53 -5.74 -9.38 2.29
CA ASP A 53 -6.69 -9.78 1.26
C ASP A 53 -7.56 -8.59 0.88
N VAL A 54 -7.49 -8.19 -0.38
CA VAL A 54 -8.20 -7.03 -0.91
C VAL A 54 -9.23 -7.50 -1.94
N ALA A 55 -10.48 -7.05 -1.79
CA ALA A 55 -11.50 -7.18 -2.82
C ALA A 55 -11.98 -5.79 -3.24
N ASP A 56 -12.06 -5.55 -4.55
CA ASP A 56 -12.57 -4.29 -5.11
C ASP A 56 -13.01 -4.50 -6.57
N THR A 57 -13.55 -3.46 -7.19
CA THR A 57 -13.96 -3.43 -8.59
C THR A 57 -12.78 -3.70 -9.54
N ALA A 58 -13.08 -4.25 -10.72
CA ALA A 58 -12.07 -4.57 -11.74
C ALA A 58 -11.15 -3.37 -12.10
N PRO A 59 -11.66 -2.15 -12.36
CA PRO A 59 -10.78 -1.02 -12.71
C PRO A 59 -9.80 -0.64 -11.60
N ARG A 60 -10.20 -0.77 -10.33
CA ARG A 60 -9.36 -0.46 -9.18
C ARG A 60 -8.32 -1.55 -8.94
N THR A 61 -8.74 -2.82 -9.00
CA THR A 61 -7.82 -3.96 -8.84
C THR A 61 -6.79 -4.04 -9.96
N GLU A 62 -7.15 -3.71 -11.21
CA GLU A 62 -6.22 -3.60 -12.33
C GLU A 62 -5.21 -2.47 -12.13
N ALA A 63 -5.68 -1.28 -11.73
CA ALA A 63 -4.81 -0.15 -11.42
C ALA A 63 -3.84 -0.46 -10.26
N PHE A 64 -4.31 -1.17 -9.24
CA PHE A 64 -3.51 -1.49 -8.06
C PHE A 64 -2.35 -2.45 -8.32
N GLN A 65 -2.42 -3.26 -9.38
CA GLN A 65 -1.31 -4.15 -9.74
C GLN A 65 0.03 -3.41 -9.91
N SER A 66 0.00 -2.15 -10.36
CA SER A 66 1.23 -1.36 -10.55
C SER A 66 1.92 -0.95 -9.24
N VAL A 67 1.23 -1.01 -8.10
CA VAL A 67 1.72 -0.59 -6.77
C VAL A 67 1.71 -1.72 -5.74
N LEU A 68 1.39 -2.95 -6.17
CA LEU A 68 1.20 -4.08 -5.26
C LEU A 68 2.47 -4.38 -4.44
N ASP A 69 3.63 -4.38 -5.08
CA ASP A 69 4.90 -4.63 -4.39
C ASP A 69 5.28 -3.51 -3.43
N ASP A 70 5.09 -2.25 -3.83
CA ASP A 70 5.33 -1.09 -2.95
C ASP A 70 4.45 -1.17 -1.70
N VAL A 71 3.17 -1.55 -1.86
CA VAL A 71 2.24 -1.71 -0.74
C VAL A 71 2.64 -2.90 0.13
N ARG A 72 3.04 -4.02 -0.45
CA ARG A 72 3.51 -5.21 0.27
C ARG A 72 4.72 -4.87 1.15
N GLU A 73 5.70 -4.17 0.58
CA GLU A 73 6.90 -3.74 1.29
C GLU A 73 6.59 -2.70 2.38
N ALA A 74 5.82 -1.67 2.05
CA ALA A 74 5.46 -0.61 2.99
C ALA A 74 4.58 -1.12 4.15
N ALA A 75 3.77 -2.16 3.91
CA ALA A 75 2.98 -2.83 4.94
C ALA A 75 3.80 -3.83 5.77
N ASN A 76 5.02 -4.17 5.38
CA ASN A 76 5.78 -5.32 5.89
C ASN A 76 4.94 -6.62 5.83
N ALA A 77 4.35 -6.88 4.66
CA ALA A 77 3.46 -8.01 4.42
C ALA A 77 4.17 -9.17 3.71
N THR A 78 3.95 -10.39 4.18
CA THR A 78 4.42 -11.60 3.53
C THR A 78 3.63 -11.86 2.24
N SER A 79 2.31 -11.66 2.26
CA SER A 79 1.45 -11.85 1.09
C SER A 79 0.39 -10.74 0.97
N VAL A 80 0.06 -10.39 -0.28
CA VAL A 80 -1.04 -9.49 -0.63
C VAL A 80 -1.82 -10.15 -1.76
N SER A 81 -3.09 -10.48 -1.54
CA SER A 81 -3.99 -11.06 -2.54
C SER A 81 -5.03 -10.03 -2.97
N VAL A 82 -5.38 -10.04 -4.26
CA VAL A 82 -6.33 -9.10 -4.84
C VAL A 82 -7.36 -9.88 -5.64
N THR A 83 -8.64 -9.70 -5.30
CA THR A 83 -9.76 -10.37 -5.96
C THR A 83 -10.75 -9.33 -6.49
N VAL A 84 -11.34 -9.59 -7.65
CA VAL A 84 -12.41 -8.74 -8.18
C VAL A 84 -13.71 -9.03 -7.42
N GLY A 85 -14.31 -7.99 -6.84
CA GLY A 85 -15.56 -8.06 -6.09
C GLY A 85 -16.47 -6.86 -6.38
N THR A 86 -17.71 -6.94 -5.90
CA THR A 86 -18.69 -5.85 -6.02
C THR A 86 -18.58 -4.82 -4.91
N GLU A 87 -17.99 -5.20 -3.77
CA GLU A 87 -17.81 -4.34 -2.59
C GLU A 87 -16.34 -4.26 -2.19
N ALA A 88 -15.89 -3.06 -1.82
CA ALA A 88 -14.54 -2.83 -1.37
C ALA A 88 -14.34 -3.42 0.04
N SER A 89 -13.37 -4.32 0.19
CA SER A 89 -12.99 -4.89 1.48
C SER A 89 -11.47 -5.10 1.58
N VAL A 90 -10.94 -4.91 2.79
CA VAL A 90 -9.53 -5.15 3.12
C VAL A 90 -9.47 -5.91 4.42
N ASN A 91 -8.98 -7.14 4.37
CA ASN A 91 -8.75 -7.98 5.55
C ASN A 91 -7.24 -8.07 5.80
N VAL A 92 -6.84 -7.89 7.06
CA VAL A 92 -5.43 -7.87 7.45
C VAL A 92 -5.21 -8.90 8.55
N THR A 93 -4.29 -9.83 8.32
CA THR A 93 -3.86 -10.83 9.29
C THR A 93 -2.44 -10.50 9.74
N LEU A 94 -2.28 -10.17 11.02
CA LEU A 94 -0.98 -9.84 11.60
C LEU A 94 -0.21 -11.12 11.97
N ALA A 95 1.12 -11.05 11.86
CA ALA A 95 1.98 -12.12 12.35
C ALA A 95 1.78 -12.35 13.85
N ALA A 96 1.85 -13.62 14.26
CA ALA A 96 1.79 -14.01 15.66
C ALA A 96 2.86 -13.32 16.51
N ASP A 97 2.57 -13.16 17.79
CA ASP A 97 3.55 -12.64 18.74
C ASP A 97 4.61 -13.71 19.05
N PRO A 98 5.88 -13.51 18.68
CA PRO A 98 6.94 -14.45 19.04
C PRO A 98 7.13 -14.56 20.55
N ASP A 99 6.67 -13.57 21.34
CA ASP A 99 6.84 -13.54 22.79
C ASP A 99 5.57 -13.96 23.57
N ALA A 100 4.48 -14.35 22.89
CA ALA A 100 3.28 -14.85 23.57
C ALA A 100 3.43 -16.35 23.88
N VAL A 101 3.78 -16.66 25.13
CA VAL A 101 3.78 -18.01 25.71
C VAL A 101 2.66 -18.13 26.75
#